data_AF-A0A957E4M4-F1
#
_entry.id   AF-A0A957E4M4-F1
#
_cell.length_a   1.000
_cell.length_b   1.000
_cell.length_c   1.000
_cell.angle_alpha   90.00
_cell.angle_beta   90.00
_cell.angle_gamma   90.00
#
_symmetry.space_group_name_H-M   'P 1'
#
loop_
_entity.id
_entity.type
_entity.pdbx_description
1 polymer ?
#
loop_
_entity_poly.entity_id
_entity_poly.type
_entity_poly.pdbx_seq_one_letter_code
_entity_poly.pdbx_strand_id
1 'polypeptide(L)'
;MKRPFAATLLAVIAVFAGIVAVFDTIRYLGILPAATFGSLNFYGGNLFGALLAGVVALIWFGVAAQIWRLDPRGWVFMVAIATIYIIFDLAAVLFGNPFYSLGSSFWITLLALVLGLLPGTKAAFGQS
;
A
#
# COMPACT_ATOMS: atom_id res chain seq x y z
N MET A 1 -25.41 -2.76 13.86
CA MET A 1 -24.74 -3.26 12.63
C MET A 1 -23.50 -4.04 13.05
N LYS A 2 -23.49 -5.37 12.90
CA LYS A 2 -22.29 -6.19 13.16
C LYS A 2 -21.36 -6.02 11.96
N ARG A 3 -20.26 -5.29 12.13
CA ARG A 3 -19.23 -5.16 11.09
C ARG A 3 -18.49 -6.49 10.98
N PRO A 4 -18.34 -7.08 9.77
CA PRO A 4 -17.59 -8.31 9.61
C PRO A 4 -16.12 -8.06 10.02
N PHE A 5 -15.58 -8.94 10.86
CA PHE A 5 -14.21 -8.84 11.37
C PHE A 5 -13.17 -8.66 10.25
N ALA A 6 -13.38 -9.32 9.11
CA ALA A 6 -12.54 -9.20 7.92
C ALA A 6 -12.46 -7.77 7.37
N ALA A 7 -13.56 -7.01 7.35
CA ALA A 7 -13.57 -5.64 6.87
C ALA A 7 -12.79 -4.70 7.81
N THR A 8 -12.94 -4.89 9.12
CA THR A 8 -12.16 -4.12 10.11
C THR A 8 -10.66 -4.40 9.96
N LEU A 9 -10.27 -5.67 9.81
CA LEU A 9 -8.87 -6.06 9.63
C LEU A 9 -8.27 -5.46 8.35
N LEU A 10 -9.02 -5.47 7.25
CA LEU A 10 -8.59 -4.87 5.98
C LEU A 10 -8.44 -3.36 6.07
N ALA A 11 -9.37 -2.68 6.74
CA ALA A 11 -9.26 -1.23 6.94
C ALA A 11 -8.01 -0.89 7.74
N VAL A 12 -7.70 -1.64 8.80
CA VAL A 12 -6.49 -1.46 9.60
C VAL A 12 -5.24 -1.66 8.74
N ILE A 13 -5.20 -2.70 7.92
CA ILE A 13 -4.05 -2.99 7.05
C ILE A 13 -3.88 -1.93 5.96
N ALA A 14 -4.98 -1.44 5.38
CA ALA A 14 -4.94 -0.33 4.44
C ALA A 14 -4.39 0.95 5.09
N VAL A 15 -4.69 1.22 6.36
CA VAL A 15 -4.07 2.32 7.12
C VAL A 15 -2.57 2.11 7.27
N PHE A 16 -2.13 0.90 7.66
CA PHE A 16 -0.70 0.58 7.76
C PHE A 16 0.04 0.73 6.43
N ALA A 17 -0.56 0.29 5.33
CA ALA A 17 -0.02 0.48 3.98
C ALA A 17 0.10 1.97 3.62
N GLY A 18 -0.90 2.79 3.98
CA GLY A 18 -0.84 4.24 3.83
C GLY A 18 0.30 4.86 4.63
N ILE A 19 0.49 4.45 5.89
CA ILE A 19 1.60 4.92 6.73
C ILE A 19 2.95 4.59 6.08
N VAL A 20 3.15 3.38 5.57
CA VAL A 20 4.40 3.01 4.92
C VAL A 20 4.65 3.79 3.64
N ALA A 21 3.61 4.07 2.84
CA ALA A 21 3.73 4.94 1.68
C ALA A 21 4.11 6.39 2.06
N VAL A 22 3.62 6.89 3.21
CA VAL A 22 4.09 8.18 3.76
C VAL A 22 5.58 8.09 4.14
N PHE A 23 6.01 7.01 4.79
CA PHE A 23 7.43 6.80 5.10
C PHE A 23 8.30 6.81 3.84
N ASP A 24 7.89 6.11 2.78
CA ASP A 24 8.62 6.11 1.51
C ASP A 24 8.62 7.49 0.86
N THR A 25 7.54 8.26 0.97
CA THR A 25 7.50 9.67 0.54
C THR A 25 8.59 10.50 1.23
N ILE A 26 8.68 10.38 2.56
CA ILE A 26 9.67 11.12 3.36
C ILE A 26 11.10 10.65 3.03
N ARG A 27 11.30 9.35 2.77
CA ARG A 27 12.58 8.79 2.32
C ARG A 27 12.98 9.34 0.95
N TYR A 28 12.06 9.41 -0.01
CA TYR A 28 12.31 10.04 -1.31
C TYR A 28 12.62 11.53 -1.19
N LEU A 29 12.02 12.26 -0.24
CA LEU A 29 12.36 13.67 0.02
C LEU A 29 13.76 13.85 0.64
N GLY A 30 14.44 12.77 1.03
CA GLY A 30 15.76 12.83 1.66
C GLY A 30 15.73 13.35 3.10
N ILE A 31 14.56 13.43 3.72
CA ILE A 31 14.39 13.92 5.10
C ILE A 31 14.87 12.87 6.11
N LEU A 32 14.73 11.58 5.80
CA LEU A 32 15.17 10.48 6.65
C LEU A 32 16.62 10.05 6.32
N PRO A 33 17.43 9.68 7.33
CA PRO A 33 18.80 9.21 7.11
C PRO A 33 18.84 7.95 6.23
N ALA A 34 19.39 8.07 5.03
CA ALA A 34 19.51 6.96 4.07
C ALA A 34 20.37 5.79 4.61
N ALA A 35 21.30 6.07 5.52
CA ALA A 35 22.16 5.06 6.15
C ALA A 35 21.41 4.08 7.08
N THR A 36 20.26 4.49 7.64
CA THR A 36 19.47 3.66 8.57
C THR A 36 18.27 3.04 7.89
N PHE A 37 17.66 3.74 6.94
CA PHE A 37 16.39 3.34 6.33
C PHE A 37 16.52 2.87 4.88
N GLY A 38 17.70 2.97 4.27
CA GLY A 38 17.93 2.59 2.87
C GLY A 38 17.58 3.73 1.91
N SER A 39 18.44 3.97 0.92
CA SER A 39 18.24 4.99 -0.12
C SER A 39 17.25 4.50 -1.17
N LEU A 40 16.19 5.28 -1.41
CA LEU A 40 15.30 5.08 -2.55
C LEU A 40 15.70 6.09 -3.63
N ASN A 41 16.02 5.60 -4.83
CA ASN A 41 16.31 6.45 -5.97
C ASN A 41 15.27 6.20 -7.06
N PHE A 42 14.58 7.26 -7.50
CA PHE A 42 13.62 7.18 -8.60
C PHE A 42 14.24 7.76 -9.88
N TYR A 43 14.12 7.05 -11.01
CA TYR A 43 14.76 7.40 -12.29
C TYR A 43 14.24 8.70 -12.96
N GLY A 44 13.35 9.43 -12.29
CA GLY A 44 12.83 10.75 -12.69
C GLY A 44 13.12 11.87 -11.69
N GLY A 45 13.98 11.60 -10.69
CA GLY A 45 14.29 12.52 -9.60
C GLY A 45 13.49 12.22 -8.33
N ASN A 46 14.16 12.43 -7.20
CA ASN A 46 13.67 12.11 -5.85
C ASN A 46 12.34 12.81 -5.50
N LEU A 47 12.12 14.04 -6.00
CA LEU A 47 10.86 14.77 -5.81
C LEU A 47 9.68 14.10 -6.51
N PHE A 48 9.89 13.58 -7.73
CA PHE A 48 8.84 12.91 -8.49
C PHE A 48 8.47 11.57 -7.83
N GLY A 49 9.47 10.81 -7.36
CA GLY A 49 9.23 9.61 -6.54
C GLY A 49 8.45 9.91 -5.26
N ALA A 50 8.78 11.00 -4.56
CA ALA A 50 8.05 11.45 -3.38
C ALA A 50 6.59 11.80 -3.69
N LEU A 51 6.31 12.53 -4.78
CA LEU A 51 4.95 12.86 -5.17
C LEU A 51 4.13 11.59 -5.47
N LEU A 52 4.70 10.64 -6.20
CA LEU A 52 4.02 9.37 -6.50
C LEU A 52 3.75 8.55 -5.24
N ALA A 53 4.73 8.42 -4.34
CA ALA A 53 4.55 7.76 -3.05
C ALA A 53 3.48 8.46 -2.19
N GLY A 54 3.44 9.80 -2.22
CA GLY A 54 2.44 10.59 -1.51
C GLY A 54 1.02 10.38 -2.05
N VAL A 55 0.87 10.33 -3.38
CA VAL A 55 -0.40 9.97 -4.02
C VAL A 55 -0.86 8.57 -3.60
N VAL A 56 0.06 7.61 -3.56
CA VAL A 56 -0.24 6.25 -3.10
C VAL A 56 -0.67 6.22 -1.64
N ALA A 57 -0.03 7.01 -0.77
CA ALA A 57 -0.44 7.13 0.62
C ALA A 57 -1.88 7.62 0.74
N LEU A 58 -2.25 8.68 0.00
CA LEU A 58 -3.62 9.20 -0.04
C LEU A 58 -4.61 8.15 -0.56
N ILE A 59 -4.23 7.37 -1.57
CA ILE A 59 -5.03 6.26 -2.09
C ILE A 59 -5.29 5.22 -0.99
N TRP A 60 -4.26 4.78 -0.26
CA TRP A 60 -4.41 3.82 0.83
C TRP A 60 -5.30 4.32 1.96
N PHE A 61 -5.18 5.60 2.35
CA PHE A 61 -6.09 6.18 3.33
C PHE A 61 -7.53 6.30 2.81
N GLY A 62 -7.71 6.61 1.53
CA GLY A 62 -9.02 6.62 0.87
C GLY A 62 -9.66 5.23 0.84
N VAL A 63 -8.89 4.20 0.48
CA VAL A 63 -9.29 2.79 0.53
C VAL A 63 -9.69 2.40 1.95
N ALA A 64 -8.88 2.72 2.95
CA ALA A 64 -9.20 2.44 4.35
C ALA A 64 -10.53 3.07 4.78
N ALA A 65 -10.78 4.33 4.39
CA ALA A 65 -12.03 5.01 4.68
C ALA A 65 -13.24 4.36 3.98
N GLN A 66 -13.09 3.92 2.73
CA GLN A 66 -14.15 3.22 1.98
C GLN A 66 -14.47 1.85 2.57
N ILE A 67 -13.44 1.05 2.89
CA ILE A 67 -13.58 -0.25 3.55
C ILE A 67 -14.22 -0.09 4.93
N TRP A 68 -13.86 0.95 5.68
CA TRP A 68 -14.47 1.26 6.98
C TRP A 68 -15.97 1.56 6.89
N ARG A 69 -16.41 2.12 5.75
CA ARG A 69 -17.82 2.37 5.44
C ARG A 69 -18.53 1.16 4.82
N LEU A 70 -17.83 0.02 4.69
CA LEU A 70 -18.32 -1.19 4.01
C LEU A 70 -18.70 -0.95 2.55
N ASP A 71 -18.03 -0.01 1.87
CA ASP A 71 -18.24 0.23 0.44
C ASP A 71 -17.53 -0.87 -0.38
N PRO A 72 -18.24 -1.66 -1.20
CA PRO A 72 -17.64 -2.70 -2.05
C PRO A 72 -16.58 -2.16 -3.02
N ARG A 73 -16.70 -0.89 -3.42
CA ARG A 73 -15.72 -0.23 -4.31
C ARG A 73 -14.34 -0.13 -3.65
N GLY A 74 -14.31 0.10 -2.35
CA GLY A 74 -13.06 0.18 -1.58
C GLY A 74 -12.29 -1.13 -1.59
N TRP A 75 -12.99 -2.26 -1.55
CA TRP A 75 -12.38 -3.59 -1.65
C TRP A 75 -11.75 -3.84 -3.03
N VAL A 76 -12.49 -3.58 -4.11
CA VAL A 76 -11.98 -3.77 -5.47
C VAL A 76 -10.78 -2.85 -5.74
N PHE A 77 -10.86 -1.61 -5.27
CA PHE A 77 -9.79 -0.63 -5.44
C PHE A 77 -8.54 -1.01 -4.63
N MET A 78 -8.69 -1.57 -3.42
CA MET A 78 -7.59 -2.13 -2.64
C MET A 78 -6.84 -3.24 -3.39
N VAL A 79 -7.58 -4.19 -3.97
CA VAL A 79 -6.99 -5.31 -4.73
C VAL A 79 -6.24 -4.76 -5.95
N ALA A 80 -6.85 -3.84 -6.69
CA ALA A 80 -6.24 -3.24 -7.87
C ALA A 80 -4.95 -2.46 -7.53
N ILE A 81 -4.98 -1.59 -6.52
CA ILE A 81 -3.79 -0.82 -6.13
C ILE A 81 -2.71 -1.73 -5.60
N ALA A 82 -3.04 -2.75 -4.81
CA ALA A 82 -2.06 -3.68 -4.26
C ALA A 82 -1.36 -4.48 -5.38
N THR A 83 -2.11 -4.91 -6.40
CA THR A 83 -1.52 -5.56 -7.59
C THR A 83 -0.57 -4.61 -8.33
N ILE A 84 -1.00 -3.37 -8.62
CA ILE A 84 -0.16 -2.39 -9.32
C ILE A 84 1.11 -2.09 -8.51
N TYR A 85 0.99 -1.97 -7.20
CA TYR A 85 2.10 -1.59 -6.34
C TYR A 85 3.14 -2.71 -6.22
N ILE A 86 2.72 -3.97 -6.15
CA ILE A 86 3.64 -5.12 -6.25
C ILE A 86 4.39 -5.13 -7.59
N ILE A 87 3.71 -4.81 -8.70
CA ILE A 87 4.37 -4.72 -10.01
C ILE A 87 5.44 -3.62 -10.00
N PHE A 88 5.15 -2.46 -9.41
CA PHE A 88 6.14 -1.38 -9.27
C PHE A 88 7.29 -1.74 -8.34
N ASP A 89 7.04 -2.39 -7.21
CA ASP A 89 8.10 -2.86 -6.31
C ASP A 89 9.03 -3.86 -7.02
N LEU A 90 8.46 -4.82 -7.74
CA LEU A 90 9.24 -5.79 -8.53
C LEU A 90 10.03 -5.10 -9.65
N ALA A 91 9.43 -4.14 -10.35
CA ALA A 91 10.12 -3.34 -11.35
C ALA A 91 11.27 -2.54 -10.73
N ALA A 92 11.05 -1.90 -9.58
CA ALA A 92 12.08 -1.11 -8.89
C ALA A 92 13.29 -1.95 -8.45
N VAL A 93 13.07 -3.21 -8.06
CA VAL A 93 14.14 -4.18 -7.79
C VAL A 93 14.93 -4.49 -9.07
N LEU A 94 14.24 -4.75 -10.20
CA LEU A 94 14.90 -5.01 -11.49
C LEU A 94 15.71 -3.82 -12.00
N PHE A 95 15.33 -2.60 -11.64
CA PHE A 95 16.04 -1.36 -11.98
C PHE A 95 17.13 -0.96 -10.96
N GLY A 96 17.53 -1.87 -10.06
CA GLY A 96 18.73 -1.72 -9.25
C GLY A 96 18.53 -1.20 -7.82
N ASN A 97 17.28 -1.08 -7.33
CA ASN A 97 17.05 -0.82 -5.92
C ASN A 97 17.23 -2.12 -5.10
N PRO A 98 17.95 -2.09 -3.97
CA PRO A 98 18.11 -3.27 -3.13
C PRO A 98 16.76 -3.71 -2.54
N PHE A 99 16.45 -5.01 -2.65
CA PHE A 99 15.17 -5.59 -2.18
C PHE A 99 14.85 -5.24 -0.72
N TYR A 100 15.87 -5.18 0.15
CA TYR A 100 15.72 -4.75 1.54
C TYR A 100 15.06 -3.36 1.69
N SER A 101 15.33 -2.42 0.77
CA SER A 101 14.79 -1.06 0.83
C SER A 101 13.32 -0.96 0.43
N LEU A 102 12.81 -1.97 -0.29
CA LEU A 102 11.43 -2.10 -0.77
C LEU A 102 10.63 -3.15 0.00
N GLY A 103 11.29 -3.97 0.82
CA GLY A 103 10.70 -5.12 1.49
C GLY A 103 9.49 -4.77 2.37
N SER A 104 9.52 -3.64 3.07
CA SER A 104 8.39 -3.19 3.91
C SER A 104 7.13 -2.91 3.08
N SER A 105 7.27 -2.19 1.97
CA SER A 105 6.17 -1.89 1.06
C SER A 105 5.67 -3.14 0.35
N PHE A 106 6.57 -3.99 -0.12
CA PHE A 106 6.24 -5.24 -0.76
C PHE A 106 5.44 -6.17 0.16
N TRP A 107 5.92 -6.43 1.39
CA TRP A 107 5.25 -7.35 2.32
C TRP A 107 3.89 -6.84 2.78
N ILE A 108 3.74 -5.55 3.06
CA ILE A 108 2.46 -4.98 3.49
C ILE A 108 1.44 -5.02 2.35
N THR A 109 1.89 -4.69 1.15
CA THR A 109 1.04 -4.74 -0.04
C THR A 109 0.65 -6.17 -0.41
N LEU A 110 1.58 -7.13 -0.28
CA LEU A 110 1.31 -8.55 -0.45
C LEU A 110 0.28 -9.06 0.57
N LEU A 111 0.42 -8.68 1.84
CA LEU A 111 -0.55 -9.01 2.87
C LEU A 111 -1.93 -8.41 2.57
N ALA A 112 -1.99 -7.14 2.15
CA ALA A 112 -3.24 -6.50 1.75
C ALA A 112 -3.90 -7.23 0.56
N LEU A 113 -3.11 -7.66 -0.43
CA LEU A 113 -3.61 -8.40 -1.59
C LEU A 113 -4.11 -9.80 -1.20
N VAL A 114 -3.32 -10.55 -0.42
CA VAL A 114 -3.70 -11.90 0.05
C VAL A 114 -5.00 -11.83 0.84
N LEU A 115 -5.10 -10.90 1.79
CA LEU A 115 -6.31 -10.72 2.58
C LEU A 115 -7.48 -10.22 1.74
N GLY A 116 -7.24 -9.36 0.76
CA GLY A 116 -8.23 -8.92 -0.21
C GLY A 116 -8.82 -10.05 -1.06
N LEU A 117 -8.00 -11.06 -1.39
CA LEU A 117 -8.40 -12.18 -2.24
C LEU A 117 -9.02 -13.36 -1.46
N LEU A 118 -8.92 -13.36 -0.13
CA LEU A 118 -9.48 -14.42 0.71
C LEU A 118 -10.99 -14.57 0.51
N PRO A 119 -11.53 -15.82 0.55
CA PRO A 119 -12.94 -16.07 0.39
C PRO A 119 -13.80 -15.37 1.45
N GLY A 120 -13.29 -15.28 2.69
CA GLY A 120 -13.98 -14.59 3.79
C GLY A 120 -14.12 -13.08 3.56
N THR A 121 -13.14 -12.46 2.89
CA THR A 121 -13.20 -11.06 2.48
C THR A 121 -14.15 -10.87 1.33
N LYS A 122 -14.07 -11.72 0.30
CA LYS A 122 -15.00 -11.73 -0.84
C LYS A 122 -16.44 -11.91 -0.38
N ALA A 123 -16.69 -12.78 0.59
CA ALA A 123 -18.02 -12.99 1.17
C ALA A 123 -18.52 -11.75 1.93
N ALA A 124 -17.63 -11.02 2.61
CA ALA A 124 -18.01 -9.81 3.36
C ALA A 124 -18.40 -8.63 2.46
N PHE A 125 -17.84 -8.52 1.25
CA PHE A 125 -18.12 -7.44 0.29
C PHE A 125 -18.99 -7.86 -0.91
N GLY A 126 -19.19 -9.17 -1.13
CA GLY A 126 -20.05 -9.71 -2.19
C GLY A 126 -21.48 -10.01 -1.75
N GLN A 127 -21.79 -9.85 -0.45
CA GLN A 127 -23.14 -10.02 0.11
C GLN A 127 -23.88 -8.69 0.38
N SER A 128 -23.30 -7.55 0.00
CA SER A 128 -23.88 -6.21 0.18
C SER A 128 -24.62 -5.73 -1.06
#